data_AF-A0A5A7MN09-F1
#
_entry.id   AF-A0A5A7MN09-F1
#
_cell.length_a   1.000
_cell.length_b   1.000
_cell.length_c   1.000
_cell.angle_alpha   90.00
_cell.angle_beta   90.00
_cell.angle_gamma   90.00
#
_symmetry.space_group_name_H-M   'P 1'
#
loop_
_entity.id
_entity.type
_entity.pdbx_description
1 polymer ?
#
loop_
_entity_poly.entity_id
_entity_poly.type
_entity_poly.pdbx_seq_one_letter_code
_entity_poly.pdbx_strand_id
1 'polypeptide(L)'
;MRALPDDTFETVITVAAQKFYADGAGVEKPTPLSDQIDIGLFDQRPGMGSFKAEDVISMERLPVISGTQTIRVITTRKPAFAGIDPYNKYIDRNSDDNVVAITE
;
A
#
# COMPACT_ATOMS: atom_id res chain seq x y z
N MET A 1 -6.22 -11.15 7.54
CA MET A 1 -4.81 -11.64 7.50
C MET A 1 -4.81 -13.09 7.98
N ARG A 2 -3.88 -13.94 7.52
CA ARG A 2 -3.82 -15.34 7.95
C ARG A 2 -2.44 -15.72 8.51
N ALA A 3 -2.41 -16.29 9.72
CA ALA A 3 -1.22 -16.95 10.25
C ALA A 3 -0.98 -18.30 9.54
N LEU A 4 0.28 -18.62 9.25
CA LEU A 4 0.74 -19.81 8.56
C LEU A 4 1.46 -20.77 9.53
N PRO A 5 1.61 -22.07 9.19
CA PRO A 5 2.17 -23.08 10.10
C PRO A 5 3.66 -22.91 10.43
N ASP A 6 4.38 -22.07 9.69
CA ASP A 6 5.81 -21.78 9.82
C ASP A 6 6.08 -20.50 10.62
N ASP A 7 5.13 -20.09 11.47
CA ASP A 7 5.16 -18.84 12.26
C ASP A 7 5.24 -17.56 11.39
N THR A 8 4.80 -17.62 10.14
CA THR A 8 4.66 -16.46 9.26
C THR A 8 3.20 -16.00 9.11
N PHE A 9 3.00 -14.81 8.56
CA PHE A 9 1.70 -14.19 8.35
C PHE A 9 1.53 -13.82 6.87
N GLU A 10 0.50 -14.36 6.23
CA GLU A 10 0.05 -13.94 4.91
C GLU A 10 -0.93 -12.77 5.04
N THR A 11 -0.56 -11.63 4.44
CA THR A 11 -1.44 -10.47 4.29
C THR A 11 -1.86 -10.34 2.84
N VAL A 12 -3.18 -10.29 2.63
CA VAL A 12 -3.80 -10.10 1.33
C VAL A 12 -4.31 -8.66 1.26
N ILE A 13 -3.76 -7.87 0.36
CA ILE A 13 -4.06 -6.44 0.19
C ILE A 13 -4.81 -6.28 -1.13
N THR A 14 -6.03 -5.76 -1.08
CA THR A 14 -6.78 -5.37 -2.28
C THR A 14 -6.48 -3.91 -2.58
N VAL A 15 -5.93 -3.65 -3.77
CA VAL A 15 -5.58 -2.31 -4.24
C VAL A 15 -6.49 -1.95 -5.40
N ALA A 16 -7.06 -0.74 -5.36
CA ALA A 16 -7.70 -0.11 -6.50
C ALA A 16 -6.86 1.09 -6.94
N ALA A 17 -6.36 1.07 -8.18
CA ALA A 17 -5.47 2.12 -8.66
C ALA A 17 -5.91 2.66 -10.02
N GLN A 18 -5.83 3.98 -10.18
CA GLN A 18 -6.12 4.70 -11.42
C GLN A 18 -5.09 5.79 -11.63
N LYS A 19 -4.74 6.06 -12.89
CA LYS A 19 -3.81 7.12 -13.26
C LYS A 19 -4.48 8.09 -14.23
N PHE A 20 -4.27 9.37 -14.00
CA PHE A 20 -4.76 10.45 -14.84
C PHE A 20 -3.60 11.37 -15.21
N TYR A 21 -3.63 11.91 -16.43
CA TYR A 21 -2.83 13.07 -16.80
C TYR A 21 -3.74 14.27 -16.93
N ALA A 22 -3.43 15.34 -16.20
CA ALA A 22 -4.08 16.63 -16.37
C ALA A 22 -3.30 17.47 -17.39
N ASP A 23 -4.01 18.18 -18.26
CA ASP A 23 -3.39 19.22 -19.09
C ASP A 23 -3.21 20.53 -18.30
N GLY A 24 -2.67 21.57 -18.96
CA GLY A 24 -2.45 22.88 -18.33
C GLY A 24 -3.73 23.61 -17.91
N ALA A 25 -4.91 23.15 -18.34
CA ALA A 25 -6.21 23.67 -17.92
C ALA A 25 -6.86 22.80 -16.82
N GLY A 26 -6.19 21.73 -16.38
CA GLY A 26 -6.69 20.81 -15.35
C GLY A 26 -7.63 19.73 -15.88
N VAL A 27 -7.75 19.55 -17.20
CA VAL A 27 -8.59 18.50 -17.78
C VAL A 27 -7.88 17.16 -17.65
N GLU A 28 -8.48 16.25 -16.87
CA GLU A 28 -7.92 14.93 -16.62
C GLU A 28 -8.30 13.91 -17.69
N LYS A 29 -7.30 13.16 -18.15
CA LYS A 29 -7.49 12.03 -19.06
C LYS A 29 -7.01 10.73 -18.40
N PRO A 30 -7.88 9.70 -18.27
CA PRO A 30 -7.48 8.41 -17.75
C PRO A 30 -6.42 7.78 -18.65
N THR A 31 -5.40 7.20 -18.03
CA THR A 31 -4.26 6.55 -18.70
C THR A 31 -3.94 5.24 -18.00
N PRO A 32 -3.50 4.20 -18.72
CA PRO A 32 -3.05 2.97 -18.09
C PRO A 32 -1.94 3.21 -17.05
N LEU A 33 -2.16 2.68 -15.85
CA LEU A 33 -1.14 2.53 -14.81
C LEU A 33 -0.47 1.18 -15.00
N SER A 34 0.86 1.17 -14.93
CA SER A 34 1.71 -0.02 -14.92
C SER A 34 3.05 0.39 -14.35
N ASP A 35 3.18 0.36 -13.02
CA ASP A 35 4.36 0.85 -12.30
C ASP A 35 4.76 -0.07 -11.15
N GLN A 36 5.92 0.17 -10.56
CA GLN A 36 6.39 -0.43 -9.32
C GLN A 36 6.13 0.53 -8.17
N ILE A 37 5.13 0.21 -7.36
CA ILE A 37 4.70 1.04 -6.22
C ILE A 37 5.13 0.37 -4.92
N ASP A 38 5.51 1.19 -3.95
CA ASP A 38 5.90 0.72 -2.63
C ASP A 38 4.66 0.16 -1.91
N ILE A 39 4.74 -1.09 -1.46
CA ILE A 39 3.77 -1.76 -0.61
C ILE A 39 4.42 -2.00 0.74
N GLY A 40 3.83 -1.40 1.77
CA GLY A 40 4.33 -1.47 3.14
C GLY A 40 3.43 -2.26 4.07
N LEU A 41 4.02 -3.00 4.99
CA LEU A 41 3.35 -3.60 6.15
C LEU A 41 3.96 -3.06 7.43
N PHE A 42 3.12 -2.72 8.40
CA PHE A 42 3.54 -1.99 9.60
C PHE A 42 2.86 -2.52 10.86
N ASP A 43 3.55 -2.36 11.99
CA ASP A 43 3.01 -2.60 13.33
C ASP A 43 2.22 -1.39 13.86
N GLN A 44 2.61 -0.18 13.45
CA GLN A 44 1.94 1.08 13.75
C GLN A 44 1.61 1.85 12.48
N ARG A 45 0.63 2.75 12.51
CA ARG A 45 0.27 3.55 11.33
C ARG A 45 1.40 4.52 10.98
N PRO A 46 2.01 4.44 9.78
CA PRO A 46 3.00 5.42 9.31
C PRO A 46 2.44 6.85 9.31
N GLY A 47 3.33 7.82 9.55
CA GLY A 47 3.00 9.25 9.53
C GLY A 47 2.27 9.77 10.79
N MET A 48 1.99 8.91 11.77
CA MET A 48 1.29 9.29 13.01
C MET A 48 2.24 9.27 14.22
N GLY A 49 2.15 10.31 15.06
CA GLY A 49 2.64 10.41 16.44
C GLY A 49 3.89 9.59 16.81
N SER A 50 3.69 8.33 17.23
CA SER A 50 4.70 7.44 17.79
C SER A 50 5.41 6.54 16.77
N PHE A 51 5.10 6.66 15.47
CA PHE A 51 5.66 5.81 14.43
C PHE A 51 7.18 5.96 14.30
N LYS A 52 7.87 4.83 14.16
CA LYS A 52 9.33 4.73 14.03
C LYS A 52 9.73 3.73 12.95
N ALA A 53 11.01 3.74 12.60
CA ALA A 53 11.57 2.80 11.62
C ALA A 53 11.40 1.32 12.02
N GLU A 54 11.40 1.01 13.32
CA GLU A 54 11.18 -0.36 13.85
C GLU A 54 9.76 -0.90 13.60
N ASP A 55 8.79 0.00 13.42
CA ASP A 55 7.40 -0.36 13.12
C ASP A 55 7.21 -0.80 11.66
N VAL A 56 8.22 -0.63 10.80
CA VAL A 56 8.20 -1.14 9.43
C VAL A 56 8.49 -2.64 9.45
N ILE A 57 7.52 -3.45 9.05
CA ILE A 57 7.63 -4.91 8.97
C ILE A 57 8.13 -5.34 7.59
N SER A 58 7.56 -4.77 6.53
CA SER A 58 8.02 -4.95 5.15
C SER A 58 7.84 -3.65 4.36
N MET A 59 8.70 -3.45 3.37
CA MET A 59 8.62 -2.40 2.37
C MET A 59 9.14 -2.95 1.04
N GLU A 60 8.24 -3.26 0.13
CA GLU A 60 8.56 -3.91 -1.15
C GLU A 60 8.00 -3.11 -2.31
N ARG A 61 8.78 -2.99 -3.40
CA ARG A 61 8.29 -2.45 -4.66
C ARG A 61 7.64 -3.54 -5.48
N LEU A 62 6.33 -3.44 -5.66
CA LEU A 62 5.53 -4.46 -6.34
C LEU A 62 4.78 -3.88 -7.54
N PRO A 63 4.50 -4.69 -8.58
CA PRO A 63 3.76 -4.25 -9.75
C PRO A 63 2.33 -3.83 -9.39
N VAL A 64 1.94 -2.62 -9.79
CA VAL A 64 0.57 -2.11 -9.70
C VAL A 64 0.10 -1.65 -11.08
N ILE A 65 -1.07 -2.15 -11.47
CA ILE A 65 -1.74 -1.85 -12.72
C ILE A 65 -3.08 -1.15 -12.47
N SER A 66 -3.66 -0.58 -13.52
CA SER A 66 -5.00 0.00 -13.45
C SER A 66 -6.06 -1.02 -13.04
N GLY A 67 -7.02 -0.57 -12.24
CA GLY A 67 -8.15 -1.37 -11.79
C GLY A 67 -7.93 -1.96 -10.40
N THR A 68 -8.68 -3.01 -10.08
CA THR A 68 -8.59 -3.71 -8.80
C THR A 68 -7.70 -4.93 -8.93
N GLN A 69 -6.74 -5.06 -8.03
CA GLN A 69 -5.83 -6.20 -7.96
C GLN A 69 -5.61 -6.64 -6.52
N THR A 70 -5.07 -7.84 -6.35
CA THR A 70 -4.70 -8.39 -5.05
C THR A 70 -3.20 -8.60 -4.97
N ILE A 71 -2.59 -8.11 -3.91
CA ILE A 71 -1.17 -8.28 -3.59
C ILE A 71 -1.07 -9.14 -2.34
N ARG A 72 -0.18 -10.13 -2.35
CA ARG A 72 0.07 -11.02 -1.21
C ARG A 72 1.47 -10.79 -0.70
N VAL A 73 1.61 -10.56 0.60
CA VAL A 73 2.89 -10.35 1.26
C VAL A 73 2.98 -11.29 2.45
N ILE A 74 4.09 -12.02 2.58
CA ILE A 74 4.37 -12.91 3.70
C ILE A 74 5.35 -12.22 4.63
N THR A 75 5.07 -12.23 5.93
CA THR A 75 5.89 -11.55 6.95
C THR A 75 6.15 -12.47 8.13
N THR A 76 7.28 -12.29 8.80
CA THR A 76 7.64 -13.04 10.03
C THR A 76 7.13 -12.39 11.31
N ARG A 77 6.55 -11.19 11.20
CA ARG A 77 5.88 -10.47 12.30
C ARG A 77 4.46 -10.17 11.88
N LYS A 78 3.51 -10.24 12.82
CA LYS A 78 2.10 -9.90 12.58
C LYS A 78 1.98 -8.40 12.26
N PRO A 79 1.48 -8.01 11.07
CA PRO A 79 1.22 -6.61 10.76
C PRO A 79 -0.15 -6.15 11.27
N ALA A 80 -0.23 -4.88 11.66
CA ALA A 80 -1.47 -4.20 12.04
C ALA A 80 -1.99 -3.26 10.94
N PHE A 81 -1.09 -2.78 10.07
CA PHE A 81 -1.42 -1.88 8.96
C PHE A 81 -0.77 -2.34 7.66
N ALA A 82 -1.45 -2.08 6.55
CA ALA A 82 -0.93 -2.24 5.20
C ALA A 82 -1.11 -0.93 4.44
N GLY A 83 -0.20 -0.63 3.52
CA GLY A 83 -0.39 0.51 2.64
C GLY A 83 0.27 0.40 1.28
N ILE A 84 -0.35 1.06 0.31
CA ILE A 84 0.21 1.33 -1.02
C ILE A 84 0.69 2.77 -1.05
N ASP A 85 1.90 2.99 -1.53
CA ASP A 85 2.60 4.27 -1.44
C ASP A 85 2.49 4.94 -0.05
N PRO A 86 2.87 4.22 1.03
CA PRO A 86 2.60 4.65 2.41
C PRO A 86 3.34 5.94 2.83
N TYR A 87 4.27 6.41 2.01
CA TYR A 87 5.03 7.66 2.21
C TYR A 87 4.70 8.73 1.15
N ASN A 88 3.62 8.56 0.38
CA ASN A 88 3.07 9.53 -0.57
C ASN A 88 4.09 10.02 -1.60
N LYS A 89 4.82 9.09 -2.24
CA LYS A 89 5.74 9.37 -3.34
C LYS A 89 5.00 9.74 -4.64
N TYR A 90 3.76 9.29 -4.79
CA TYR A 90 2.89 9.60 -5.91
C TYR A 90 1.92 10.73 -5.55
N ILE A 91 1.58 11.55 -6.55
CA ILE A 91 0.55 12.58 -6.39
C ILE A 91 -0.79 11.87 -6.41
N ASP A 92 -1.49 11.95 -5.28
CA ASP A 92 -2.81 11.38 -5.10
C ASP A 92 -3.77 12.41 -4.46
N ARG A 93 -5.06 12.28 -4.74
CA ARG A 93 -6.10 13.21 -4.25
C ARG A 93 -6.51 12.94 -2.81
N ASN A 94 -6.37 11.71 -2.32
CA ASN A 94 -6.80 11.27 -1.00
C ASN A 94 -5.77 10.33 -0.37
N SER A 95 -4.60 10.84 -0.02
CA SER A 95 -3.52 10.01 0.54
C SER A 95 -3.85 9.35 1.90
N ASP A 96 -4.96 9.69 2.54
CA ASP A 96 -5.39 9.07 3.80
C ASP A 96 -5.82 7.60 3.63
N ASP A 97 -6.25 7.20 2.42
CA ASP A 97 -6.67 5.83 2.12
C ASP A 97 -5.54 4.91 1.67
N ASN A 98 -4.35 5.46 1.42
CA ASN A 98 -3.13 4.72 1.09
C ASN A 98 -2.75 3.71 2.18
N VAL A 99 -3.16 3.93 3.43
CA VAL A 99 -2.82 3.09 4.57
C VAL A 99 -4.07 2.69 5.35
N VAL A 100 -4.31 1.39 5.46
CA VAL A 100 -5.49 0.81 6.11
C VAL A 100 -5.09 -0.13 7.26
N ALA A 101 -5.95 -0.22 8.27
CA ALA A 101 -5.83 -1.22 9.32
C ALA A 101 -6.16 -2.61 8.75
N ILE A 102 -5.36 -3.60 9.13
CA ILE A 102 -5.58 -5.00 8.74
C ILE A 102 -6.61 -5.59 9.70
N THR A 103 -7.70 -6.11 9.15
CA THR A 103 -8.62 -6.97 9.89
C THR A 103 -8.20 -8.44 9.74
N GLU A 104 -8.38 -9.23 10.79
CA GLU A 104 -8.15 -10.68 10.74
C GLU A 104 -9.09 -11.36 9.76
#